data_AF-A0A109IIK7-F1
#
_entry.id   AF-A0A109IIK7-F1
#
_cell.length_a   1.000
_cell.length_b   1.000
_cell.length_c   1.000
_cell.angle_alpha   90.00
_cell.angle_beta   90.00
_cell.angle_gamma   90.00
#
_symmetry.space_group_name_H-M   'P 1'
#
loop_
_entity.id
_entity.type
_entity.pdbx_description
1 polymer ?
#
loop_
_entity_poly.entity_id
_entity_poly.type
_entity_poly.pdbx_seq_one_letter_code
_entity_poly.pdbx_strand_id
1 'polypeptide(L)'
;MSMKRWFTGAGLLALTGALAACAVDTRPGGGDVPPAPVEQPVVAVPAGLSATPPKTSTAPRGLSGNRQYTIVRVGAFEGGLSLTDSGRLAEVDDDQGRQLFVPTPVGGQRYLLKAYSRSSAGPLCWRVHNPGNTQPLVVQAATCKADDPRQQFEIMTAAGTTPSYLISSAGAFLRHSSRYGLILEELGDAEPTSSFRFNDNGPAPVGR
;
A
#
# COMPACT_ATOMS: atom_id res chain seq x y z
N MET A 1 2.42 -49.83 12.11
CA MET A 1 2.66 -49.93 13.56
C MET A 1 3.58 -48.80 14.00
N SER A 2 3.68 -48.57 15.31
CA SER A 2 4.53 -47.55 15.98
C SER A 2 4.01 -46.11 15.94
N MET A 3 3.43 -45.70 17.06
CA MET A 3 3.11 -44.31 17.43
C MET A 3 4.34 -43.65 18.07
N LYS A 4 4.37 -42.31 18.10
CA LYS A 4 4.88 -41.57 19.26
C LYS A 4 4.11 -40.26 19.45
N ARG A 5 3.80 -39.96 20.71
CA ARG A 5 2.93 -38.86 21.18
C ARG A 5 3.63 -38.12 22.34
N TRP A 6 3.14 -36.91 22.64
CA TRP A 6 3.28 -36.16 23.90
C TRP A 6 4.66 -35.51 24.18
N PHE A 7 4.82 -34.47 25.02
CA PHE A 7 3.93 -33.70 25.94
C PHE A 7 4.17 -32.18 25.75
N THR A 8 3.15 -31.31 25.77
CA THR A 8 2.67 -30.48 26.91
C THR A 8 3.70 -29.55 27.56
N GLY A 9 3.43 -28.24 27.54
CA GLY A 9 4.08 -27.22 28.35
C GLY A 9 3.20 -25.97 28.46
N ALA A 10 2.61 -25.73 29.63
CA ALA A 10 1.81 -24.54 29.91
C ALA A 10 2.60 -23.60 30.84
N GLY A 11 2.54 -22.30 30.58
CA GLY A 11 3.19 -21.27 31.39
C GLY A 11 2.30 -20.05 31.54
N LEU A 12 1.53 -20.01 32.64
CA LEU A 12 0.87 -18.79 33.11
C LEU A 12 1.80 -18.09 34.12
N LEU A 13 2.06 -16.80 33.90
CA LEU A 13 2.58 -15.91 34.94
C LEU A 13 1.74 -14.63 34.92
N ALA A 14 0.97 -14.43 35.99
CA ALA A 14 0.31 -13.19 36.27
C ALA A 14 1.18 -12.38 37.24
N LEU A 15 1.34 -11.08 37.00
CA LEU A 15 1.79 -10.14 38.03
C LEU A 15 0.80 -8.99 38.14
N THR A 16 0.24 -8.87 39.34
CA THR A 16 -0.63 -7.79 39.80
C THR A 16 0.17 -6.74 40.57
N GLY A 17 -0.18 -5.47 40.42
CA GLY A 17 0.25 -4.38 41.31
C GLY A 17 0.11 -3.02 40.65
N ALA A 18 -0.20 -1.93 41.36
CA ALA A 18 -0.80 -1.80 42.67
C ALA A 18 -1.51 -0.43 42.73
N LEU A 19 -2.61 -0.33 43.49
CA LEU A 19 -3.29 0.96 43.71
C LEU A 19 -2.51 1.78 44.75
N ALA A 20 -2.24 3.05 44.44
CA ALA A 20 -1.78 4.04 45.40
C ALA A 20 -2.72 5.25 45.39
N ALA A 21 -3.38 5.48 46.51
CA ALA A 21 -4.25 6.63 46.74
C ALA A 21 -3.90 7.26 48.08
N CYS A 22 -3.63 8.56 48.07
CA CYS A 22 -3.63 9.53 49.17
C CYS A 22 -3.33 10.89 48.52
N ALA A 23 -3.83 12.04 48.95
CA ALA A 23 -4.91 12.48 49.81
C ALA A 23 -4.80 14.03 49.77
N VAL A 24 -5.90 14.74 50.00
CA VAL A 24 -5.96 16.22 49.97
C VAL A 24 -5.40 16.85 51.25
N ASP A 25 -4.76 18.02 51.17
CA ASP A 25 -5.02 19.11 52.13
C ASP A 25 -4.68 20.54 51.60
N THR A 26 -4.85 21.57 52.43
CA THR A 26 -5.29 22.94 52.07
C THR A 26 -4.46 24.07 52.75
N ARG A 27 -4.66 25.40 52.57
CA ARG A 27 -5.81 26.15 52.01
C ARG A 27 -5.55 27.42 51.14
N PRO A 28 -5.42 28.70 51.62
CA PRO A 28 -6.19 29.77 50.99
C PRO A 28 -5.43 31.03 50.50
N GLY A 29 -6.10 31.77 49.59
CA GLY A 29 -5.77 33.13 49.16
C GLY A 29 -5.47 33.19 47.66
N GLY A 30 -6.08 34.07 46.86
CA GLY A 30 -7.01 35.16 47.13
C GLY A 30 -6.81 36.24 46.07
N GLY A 31 -7.87 36.68 45.39
CA GLY A 31 -7.78 37.67 44.32
C GLY A 31 -8.61 37.30 43.09
N ASP A 32 -9.18 38.33 42.47
CA ASP A 32 -10.09 38.30 41.33
C ASP A 32 -9.52 37.78 40.00
N VAL A 33 -10.45 37.67 39.05
CA VAL A 33 -10.33 37.61 37.58
C VAL A 33 -10.69 36.24 36.98
N PRO A 34 -11.78 36.14 36.18
CA PRO A 34 -12.03 34.96 35.37
C PRO A 34 -11.00 34.90 34.23
N PRO A 35 -10.24 33.80 34.06
CA PRO A 35 -9.34 33.67 32.92
C PRO A 35 -10.14 33.56 31.62
N ALA A 36 -9.76 34.36 30.62
CA ALA A 36 -10.26 34.24 29.27
C ALA A 36 -9.97 32.85 28.69
N PRO A 37 -10.79 32.34 27.74
CA PRO A 37 -10.52 31.07 27.09
C PRO A 37 -9.17 31.14 26.37
N VAL A 38 -8.23 30.30 26.80
CA VAL A 38 -6.92 30.18 26.16
C VAL A 38 -7.13 29.49 24.82
N GLU A 39 -7.12 30.27 23.74
CA GLU A 39 -6.98 29.70 22.38
C GLU A 39 -5.70 28.88 22.35
N GLN A 40 -5.84 27.57 22.20
CA GLN A 40 -4.71 26.70 21.90
C GLN A 40 -4.17 27.13 20.54
N PRO A 41 -2.86 27.40 20.40
CA PRO A 41 -2.28 27.61 19.08
C PRO A 41 -2.44 26.31 18.29
N VAL A 42 -3.38 26.30 17.35
CA VAL A 42 -3.46 25.27 16.31
C VAL A 42 -2.11 25.26 15.61
N VAL A 43 -1.30 24.24 15.90
CA VAL A 43 -0.07 23.98 15.17
C VAL A 43 -0.48 23.70 13.74
N ALA A 44 -0.32 24.71 12.89
CA ALA A 44 -0.56 24.59 11.47
C ALA A 44 0.38 23.51 10.94
N VAL A 45 -0.19 22.36 10.58
CA VAL A 45 0.52 21.35 9.80
C VAL A 45 0.99 22.05 8.53
N PRO A 46 2.31 22.07 8.23
CA PRO A 46 2.78 22.75 7.04
C PRO A 46 2.15 22.10 5.81
N ALA A 47 1.32 22.86 5.10
CA ALA A 47 0.79 22.47 3.80
C ALA A 47 1.90 22.59 2.74
N GLY A 48 2.81 21.62 2.78
CA GLY A 48 3.88 21.39 1.82
C GLY A 48 4.37 19.95 2.02
N LEU A 49 4.59 19.16 0.96
CA LEU A 49 4.95 19.56 -0.39
C LEU A 49 3.99 18.95 -1.42
N SER A 50 3.46 19.76 -2.34
CA SER A 50 2.98 19.23 -3.62
C SER A 50 4.18 18.79 -4.45
N ALA A 51 4.57 17.52 -4.33
CA ALA A 51 5.50 16.90 -5.26
C ALA A 51 4.95 17.10 -6.69
N THR A 52 5.63 17.92 -7.48
CA THR A 52 5.17 18.24 -8.84
C THR A 52 5.45 17.03 -9.73
N PRO A 53 4.44 16.40 -10.34
CA PRO A 53 4.68 15.24 -11.20
C PRO A 53 5.62 15.63 -12.37
N PRO A 54 6.49 14.72 -12.83
CA PRO A 54 7.38 14.98 -13.96
C PRO A 54 6.58 15.50 -15.17
N LYS A 55 7.02 16.65 -15.72
CA LYS A 55 6.26 17.48 -16.69
C LYS A 55 5.92 16.82 -18.05
N THR A 56 6.27 15.56 -18.25
CA THR A 56 5.98 14.78 -19.46
C THR A 56 5.55 13.34 -19.15
N SER A 57 4.78 13.12 -18.08
CA SER A 57 4.08 11.84 -17.89
C SER A 57 2.94 11.68 -18.91
N THR A 58 3.20 10.95 -20.00
CA THR A 58 2.16 10.48 -20.91
C THR A 58 1.67 9.12 -20.42
N ALA A 59 0.39 9.03 -20.06
CA ALA A 59 -0.18 7.76 -19.63
C ALA A 59 -0.10 6.69 -20.75
N PRO A 60 0.18 5.41 -20.42
CA PRO A 60 0.41 4.38 -21.42
C PRO A 60 -0.82 4.13 -22.29
N ARG A 61 -0.63 4.16 -23.61
CA ARG A 61 -1.68 3.79 -24.57
C ARG A 61 -2.02 2.31 -24.40
N GLY A 62 -3.30 2.00 -24.21
CA GLY A 62 -3.81 0.62 -24.11
C GLY A 62 -4.39 0.23 -22.75
N LEU A 63 -4.14 0.99 -21.68
CA LEU A 63 -4.68 0.73 -20.34
C LEU A 63 -6.17 1.12 -20.20
N SER A 64 -7.03 0.54 -21.04
CA SER A 64 -8.46 0.89 -21.16
C SER A 64 -9.39 0.09 -20.24
N GLY A 65 -8.86 -0.83 -19.41
CA GLY A 65 -9.65 -1.81 -18.66
C GLY A 65 -10.13 -3.01 -19.48
N ASN A 66 -9.89 -3.05 -20.79
CA ASN A 66 -10.33 -4.13 -21.68
C ASN A 66 -9.27 -5.22 -21.92
N ARG A 67 -8.07 -5.07 -21.34
CA ARG A 67 -6.94 -6.00 -21.43
C ARG A 67 -6.47 -6.38 -20.03
N GLN A 68 -6.03 -7.61 -19.88
CA GLN A 68 -5.36 -8.10 -18.68
C GLN A 68 -3.85 -8.25 -18.94
N TYR A 69 -3.05 -8.04 -17.90
CA TYR A 69 -1.59 -8.05 -17.98
C TYR A 69 -1.02 -8.91 -16.86
N THR A 70 0.08 -9.61 -17.13
CA THR A 70 1.04 -9.93 -16.07
C THR A 70 2.00 -8.75 -15.93
N ILE A 71 2.44 -8.46 -14.71
CA ILE A 71 3.38 -7.36 -14.44
C ILE A 71 4.67 -7.97 -13.90
N VAL A 72 5.82 -7.56 -14.44
CA VAL A 72 7.15 -8.02 -14.00
C VAL A 72 8.05 -6.81 -13.75
N ARG A 73 8.90 -6.85 -12.73
CA ARG A 73 9.90 -5.78 -12.52
C ARG A 73 11.01 -5.90 -13.56
N VAL A 74 11.44 -4.77 -14.12
CA VAL A 74 12.60 -4.72 -15.02
C VAL A 74 13.85 -5.15 -14.25
N GLY A 75 14.58 -6.14 -14.79
CA GLY A 75 15.77 -6.70 -14.15
C GLY A 75 15.50 -7.74 -13.06
N ALA A 76 14.23 -8.12 -12.81
CA ALA A 76 13.93 -9.39 -12.15
C ALA A 76 14.16 -10.54 -13.15
N PHE A 77 14.65 -11.69 -12.66
CA PHE A 77 15.02 -12.82 -13.52
C PHE A 77 13.84 -13.77 -13.79
N GLU A 78 13.04 -14.08 -12.75
CA GLU A 78 11.95 -15.08 -12.84
C GLU A 78 10.63 -14.61 -12.20
N GLY A 79 10.66 -13.63 -11.29
CA GLY A 79 9.49 -13.20 -10.50
C GLY A 79 8.47 -12.29 -11.21
N GLY A 80 7.21 -12.71 -11.19
CA GLY A 80 6.04 -11.91 -11.54
C GLY A 80 5.37 -11.28 -10.33
N LEU A 81 4.65 -10.17 -10.53
CA LEU A 81 3.84 -9.58 -9.46
C LEU A 81 2.62 -10.46 -9.20
N SER A 82 2.36 -10.77 -7.93
CA SER A 82 1.13 -11.40 -7.48
C SER A 82 0.55 -10.67 -6.29
N LEU A 83 -0.76 -10.44 -6.31
CA LEU A 83 -1.51 -10.17 -5.09
C LEU A 83 -1.81 -11.53 -4.45
N THR A 84 -0.99 -11.92 -3.48
CA THR A 84 -0.94 -13.26 -2.89
C THR A 84 -2.20 -13.57 -2.08
N ASP A 85 -2.41 -14.85 -1.74
CA ASP A 85 -3.56 -15.27 -0.93
C ASP A 85 -3.50 -14.80 0.53
N SER A 86 -2.33 -14.34 1.02
CA SER A 86 -2.22 -13.58 2.28
C SER A 86 -2.71 -12.13 2.16
N GLY A 87 -3.12 -11.71 0.96
CA GLY A 87 -3.65 -10.39 0.66
C GLY A 87 -2.58 -9.31 0.46
N ARG A 88 -1.29 -9.65 0.30
CA ARG A 88 -0.21 -8.68 0.07
C ARG A 88 0.32 -8.78 -1.36
N LEU A 89 0.67 -7.65 -1.97
CA LEU A 89 1.43 -7.65 -3.22
C LEU A 89 2.88 -8.11 -2.98
N ALA A 90 3.35 -9.03 -3.81
CA ALA A 90 4.71 -9.56 -3.78
C ALA A 90 5.23 -9.86 -5.19
N GLU A 91 6.53 -10.09 -5.32
CA GLU A 91 7.13 -10.79 -6.45
C GLU A 91 7.12 -12.29 -6.10
N VAL A 92 6.66 -13.15 -7.02
CA VAL A 92 6.60 -14.61 -6.87
C VAL A 92 7.04 -15.28 -8.16
N ASP A 93 7.69 -16.44 -8.06
CA ASP A 93 8.21 -17.20 -9.21
C ASP A 93 7.26 -18.33 -9.66
N ASP A 94 6.17 -18.55 -8.92
CA ASP A 94 5.12 -19.55 -9.18
C ASP A 94 3.85 -18.94 -9.78
N ASP A 95 2.71 -19.64 -9.72
CA ASP A 95 1.40 -19.16 -10.21
C ASP A 95 0.42 -18.76 -9.08
N GLN A 96 0.89 -18.63 -7.84
CA GLN A 96 0.05 -18.45 -6.66
C GLN A 96 -0.61 -17.06 -6.60
N GLY A 97 -1.78 -16.98 -5.95
CA GLY A 97 -2.56 -15.75 -5.80
C GLY A 97 -3.16 -15.21 -7.09
N ARG A 98 -3.02 -13.90 -7.30
CA ARG A 98 -3.69 -13.13 -8.35
C ARG A 98 -2.68 -12.32 -9.15
N GLN A 99 -2.33 -12.85 -10.32
CA GLN A 99 -1.26 -12.34 -11.21
C GLN A 99 -1.79 -11.67 -12.49
N LEU A 100 -3.10 -11.75 -12.75
CA LEU A 100 -3.73 -11.15 -13.92
C LEU A 100 -4.34 -9.81 -13.51
N PHE A 101 -3.71 -8.71 -13.94
CA PHE A 101 -4.09 -7.36 -13.56
C PHE A 101 -4.80 -6.63 -14.70
N VAL A 102 -5.92 -5.95 -14.38
CA VAL A 102 -6.69 -5.13 -15.33
C VAL A 102 -6.70 -3.68 -14.83
N PRO A 103 -5.79 -2.83 -15.33
CA PRO A 103 -5.80 -1.39 -15.06
C PRO A 103 -7.06 -0.76 -15.66
N THR A 104 -8.00 -0.37 -14.80
CA THR A 104 -9.27 0.26 -15.19
C THR A 104 -9.19 1.76 -14.91
N PRO A 105 -9.32 2.64 -15.93
CA PRO A 105 -9.31 4.09 -15.71
C PRO A 105 -10.41 4.55 -14.75
N VAL A 106 -10.08 5.50 -13.87
CA VAL A 106 -11.03 6.24 -13.02
C VAL A 106 -10.96 7.76 -13.23
N GLY A 107 -10.26 8.20 -14.28
CA GLY A 107 -10.14 9.60 -14.67
C GLY A 107 -8.87 10.30 -14.15
N GLY A 108 -8.42 11.32 -14.88
CA GLY A 108 -7.20 12.07 -14.53
C GLY A 108 -5.94 11.21 -14.47
N GLN A 109 -5.76 10.30 -15.42
CA GLN A 109 -4.64 9.32 -15.50
C GLN A 109 -4.47 8.38 -14.28
N ARG A 110 -5.52 8.25 -13.45
CA ARG A 110 -5.58 7.28 -12.36
C ARG A 110 -6.32 6.01 -12.78
N TYR A 111 -5.93 4.90 -12.16
CA TYR A 111 -6.42 3.55 -12.44
C TYR A 111 -6.76 2.80 -11.15
N LEU A 112 -7.81 1.98 -11.19
CA LEU A 112 -7.94 0.81 -10.31
C LEU A 112 -7.13 -0.34 -10.89
N LEU A 113 -6.23 -0.93 -10.10
CA LEU A 113 -5.52 -2.16 -10.43
C LEU A 113 -6.30 -3.37 -9.91
N LYS A 114 -7.18 -3.93 -10.75
CA LYS A 114 -7.99 -5.13 -10.44
C LYS A 114 -7.16 -6.39 -10.66
N ALA A 115 -7.00 -7.22 -9.63
CA ALA A 115 -6.26 -8.47 -9.64
C ALA A 115 -7.19 -9.69 -9.65
N TYR A 116 -7.03 -10.53 -10.68
CA TYR A 116 -7.80 -11.76 -10.89
C TYR A 116 -6.91 -12.98 -10.64
N SER A 117 -7.48 -14.02 -10.02
CA SER A 117 -6.91 -15.37 -10.01
C SER A 117 -7.33 -16.11 -11.27
N ARG A 118 -6.57 -17.14 -11.66
CA ARG A 118 -6.95 -18.05 -12.77
C ARG A 118 -8.25 -18.83 -12.48
N SER A 119 -8.56 -19.06 -11.21
CA SER A 119 -9.71 -19.83 -10.70
C SER A 119 -11.01 -19.03 -10.51
N SER A 120 -10.96 -17.69 -10.61
CA SER A 120 -12.09 -16.74 -10.55
C SER A 120 -12.98 -16.76 -9.29
N ALA A 121 -12.83 -15.73 -8.46
CA ALA A 121 -13.75 -15.36 -7.37
C ALA A 121 -14.09 -13.87 -7.41
N GLY A 122 -14.25 -13.31 -8.62
CA GLY A 122 -14.22 -11.86 -8.87
C GLY A 122 -12.83 -11.23 -8.63
N PRO A 123 -12.62 -9.96 -9.01
CA PRO A 123 -11.36 -9.24 -8.75
C PRO A 123 -11.26 -8.73 -7.32
N LEU A 124 -10.03 -8.63 -6.82
CA LEU A 124 -9.67 -7.77 -5.69
C LEU A 124 -8.85 -6.60 -6.23
N CYS A 125 -9.02 -5.40 -5.70
CA CYS A 125 -8.22 -4.26 -6.10
C CYS A 125 -7.00 -4.10 -5.20
N TRP A 126 -5.92 -3.58 -5.78
CA TRP A 126 -4.79 -3.06 -5.01
C TRP A 126 -5.26 -1.90 -4.14
N ARG A 127 -4.80 -1.84 -2.89
CA ARG A 127 -4.96 -0.70 -1.99
C ARG A 127 -3.68 -0.43 -1.23
N VAL A 128 -3.27 0.83 -1.17
CA VAL A 128 -2.20 1.28 -0.28
C VAL A 128 -2.61 1.06 1.18
N HIS A 129 -1.74 0.41 1.93
CA HIS A 129 -1.84 0.19 3.36
C HIS A 129 -0.62 0.82 4.04
N ASN A 130 -0.88 1.69 5.02
CA ASN A 130 0.13 2.20 5.93
C ASN A 130 0.10 1.34 7.22
N PRO A 131 1.10 0.47 7.44
CA PRO A 131 1.19 -0.34 8.67
C PRO A 131 1.58 0.46 9.93
N GLY A 132 2.00 1.72 9.79
CA GLY A 132 2.48 2.56 10.89
C GLY A 132 3.88 2.18 11.38
N ASN A 133 4.27 2.69 12.55
CA ASN A 133 5.49 2.28 13.28
C ASN A 133 6.77 2.20 12.43
N THR A 134 7.04 3.24 11.63
CA THR A 134 8.18 3.36 10.70
C THR A 134 8.33 2.26 9.63
N GLN A 135 7.33 1.38 9.49
CA GLN A 135 7.30 0.40 8.41
C GLN A 135 6.89 1.06 7.09
N PRO A 136 7.42 0.61 5.94
CA PRO A 136 7.11 1.19 4.64
C PRO A 136 5.66 0.92 4.23
N LEU A 137 5.13 1.78 3.36
CA LEU A 137 3.81 1.55 2.75
C LEU A 137 3.85 0.27 1.91
N VAL A 138 2.76 -0.49 1.93
CA VAL A 138 2.61 -1.75 1.17
C VAL A 138 1.30 -1.75 0.39
N VAL A 139 1.23 -2.56 -0.67
CA VAL A 139 -0.04 -2.81 -1.36
C VAL A 139 -0.68 -4.06 -0.79
N GLN A 140 -1.96 -3.94 -0.43
CA GLN A 140 -2.82 -5.03 0.05
C GLN A 140 -4.05 -5.20 -0.84
N ALA A 141 -4.72 -6.33 -0.69
CA ALA A 141 -5.97 -6.66 -1.35
C ALA A 141 -7.15 -5.96 -0.67
N ALA A 142 -8.06 -5.40 -1.47
CA ALA A 142 -9.32 -4.85 -1.01
C ALA A 142 -10.47 -5.13 -1.99
N THR A 143 -11.70 -5.02 -1.51
CA THR A 143 -12.86 -4.87 -2.39
C THR A 143 -12.69 -3.60 -3.22
N CYS A 144 -12.89 -3.71 -4.54
CA CYS A 144 -12.73 -2.61 -5.48
C CYS A 144 -13.67 -1.44 -5.17
N LYS A 145 -13.10 -0.25 -4.99
CA LYS A 145 -13.81 1.02 -4.76
C LYS A 145 -13.11 2.14 -5.53
N ALA A 146 -13.74 2.61 -6.61
CA ALA A 146 -13.15 3.63 -7.50
C ALA A 146 -12.93 4.98 -6.82
N ASP A 147 -13.69 5.26 -5.78
CA ASP A 147 -13.70 6.46 -4.94
C ASP A 147 -12.71 6.39 -3.75
N ASP A 148 -12.17 5.22 -3.38
CA ASP A 148 -11.13 5.12 -2.34
C ASP A 148 -9.79 5.61 -2.93
N PRO A 149 -9.24 6.76 -2.51
CA PRO A 149 -8.02 7.31 -3.10
C PRO A 149 -6.81 6.39 -2.92
N ARG A 150 -6.82 5.49 -1.92
CA ARG A 150 -5.76 4.50 -1.72
C ARG A 150 -5.82 3.34 -2.70
N GLN A 151 -6.88 3.22 -3.51
CA GLN A 151 -6.97 2.27 -4.62
C GLN A 151 -6.65 2.92 -5.97
N GLN A 152 -6.43 4.23 -6.00
CA GLN A 152 -6.13 4.98 -7.20
C GLN A 152 -4.62 5.03 -7.41
N PHE A 153 -4.16 4.40 -8.48
CA PHE A 153 -2.76 4.36 -8.89
C PHE A 153 -2.55 5.16 -10.17
N GLU A 154 -1.45 5.88 -10.26
CA GLU A 154 -0.96 6.46 -11.51
C GLU A 154 0.03 5.48 -12.14
N ILE A 155 0.00 5.39 -13.47
CA ILE A 155 0.92 4.55 -14.25
C ILE A 155 1.55 5.44 -15.30
N MET A 156 2.87 5.61 -15.23
CA MET A 156 3.63 6.54 -16.05
C MET A 156 4.68 5.80 -16.86
N THR A 157 5.04 6.28 -18.05
CA THR A 157 6.23 5.79 -18.77
C THR A 157 7.49 6.08 -17.95
N ALA A 158 8.29 5.05 -17.67
CA ALA A 158 9.63 5.23 -17.11
C ALA A 158 10.60 5.75 -18.19
N ALA A 159 11.68 6.41 -17.77
CA ALA A 159 12.75 6.81 -18.68
C ALA A 159 13.51 5.59 -19.24
N GLY A 160 14.01 5.69 -20.47
CA GLY A 160 14.81 4.66 -21.13
C GLY A 160 14.31 4.27 -22.53
N THR A 161 15.01 3.33 -23.16
CA THR A 161 14.71 2.85 -24.52
C THR A 161 13.73 1.67 -24.57
N THR A 162 13.60 0.92 -23.48
CA THR A 162 12.66 -0.21 -23.38
C THR A 162 11.35 0.26 -22.74
N PRO A 163 10.18 -0.02 -23.35
CA PRO A 163 8.89 0.24 -22.71
C PRO A 163 8.80 -0.38 -21.32
N SER A 164 8.73 0.48 -20.31
CA SER A 164 8.54 0.12 -18.91
C SER A 164 7.87 1.27 -18.18
N TYR A 165 7.31 0.98 -17.02
CA TYR A 165 6.37 1.88 -16.35
C TYR A 165 6.70 2.04 -14.87
N LEU A 166 6.48 3.25 -14.39
CA LEU A 166 6.42 3.57 -12.98
C LEU A 166 4.96 3.39 -12.53
N ILE A 167 4.78 2.85 -11.32
CA ILE A 167 3.46 2.73 -10.68
C ILE A 167 3.56 3.52 -9.38
N SER A 168 2.63 4.45 -9.14
CA SER A 168 2.62 5.27 -7.93
C SER A 168 1.20 5.46 -7.39
N SER A 169 1.08 5.89 -6.14
CA SER A 169 -0.17 6.36 -5.54
C SER A 169 0.17 7.44 -4.51
N ALA A 170 -0.52 8.58 -4.57
CA ALA A 170 -0.30 9.75 -3.71
C ALA A 170 1.18 10.20 -3.59
N GLY A 171 1.95 10.12 -4.68
CA GLY A 171 3.37 10.50 -4.71
C GLY A 171 4.36 9.42 -4.24
N ALA A 172 3.88 8.32 -3.64
CA ALA A 172 4.71 7.17 -3.31
C ALA A 172 4.83 6.22 -4.52
N PHE A 173 6.06 5.79 -4.86
CA PHE A 173 6.36 4.92 -6.01
C PHE A 173 6.56 3.47 -5.58
N LEU A 174 6.01 2.54 -6.36
CA LEU A 174 6.19 1.11 -6.15
C LEU A 174 7.63 0.73 -6.48
N ARG A 175 8.32 0.09 -5.54
CA ARG A 175 9.70 -0.36 -5.70
C ARG A 175 9.97 -1.69 -5.02
N HIS A 176 11.06 -2.32 -5.39
CA HIS A 176 11.62 -3.43 -4.64
C HIS A 176 12.52 -2.92 -3.50
N SER A 177 12.45 -3.59 -2.36
CA SER A 177 13.33 -3.47 -1.20
C SER A 177 13.83 -4.86 -0.80
N SER A 178 15.14 -5.04 -0.66
CA SER A 178 15.73 -6.31 -0.23
C SER A 178 15.29 -6.75 1.17
N ARG A 179 14.84 -5.82 2.02
CA ARG A 179 14.37 -6.08 3.38
C ARG A 179 12.86 -6.34 3.48
N TYR A 180 12.06 -5.74 2.59
CA TYR A 180 10.60 -5.72 2.70
C TYR A 180 9.86 -6.21 1.44
N GLY A 181 10.57 -6.68 0.42
CA GLY A 181 10.00 -7.01 -0.89
C GLY A 181 9.41 -5.78 -1.57
N LEU A 182 8.25 -5.92 -2.22
CA LEU A 182 7.54 -4.78 -2.80
C LEU A 182 6.99 -3.84 -1.73
N ILE A 183 7.29 -2.55 -1.89
CA ILE A 183 6.84 -1.44 -1.05
C ILE A 183 6.48 -0.22 -1.92
N LEU A 184 5.73 0.70 -1.34
CA LEU A 184 5.56 2.07 -1.86
C LEU A 184 6.44 3.01 -1.02
N GLU A 185 7.19 3.89 -1.67
CA GLU A 185 8.07 4.86 -1.00
C GLU A 185 7.93 6.25 -1.61
N GLU A 186 7.80 7.27 -0.77
CA GLU A 186 7.84 8.68 -1.18
C GLU A 186 9.29 9.07 -1.46
N LEU A 187 9.56 9.55 -2.68
CA LEU A 187 10.93 9.78 -3.15
C LEU A 187 11.40 11.24 -3.03
N GLY A 188 10.48 12.18 -2.81
CA GLY A 188 10.77 13.61 -2.91
C GLY A 188 11.32 13.95 -4.30
N ASP A 189 12.54 14.50 -4.35
CA ASP A 189 13.26 14.82 -5.58
C ASP A 189 14.12 13.66 -6.13
N ALA A 190 14.16 12.50 -5.46
CA ALA A 190 14.95 11.34 -5.91
C ALA A 190 14.27 10.58 -7.06
N GLU A 191 15.08 10.03 -7.97
CA GLU A 191 14.56 9.26 -9.11
C GLU A 191 14.02 7.87 -8.68
N PRO A 192 12.91 7.41 -9.28
CA PRO A 192 12.38 6.06 -9.07
C PRO A 192 13.35 4.94 -9.45
N THR A 193 13.74 4.12 -8.48
CA THR A 193 14.74 3.04 -8.65
C THR A 193 14.14 1.70 -9.12
N SER A 194 12.91 1.68 -9.63
CA SER A 194 12.23 0.47 -10.09
C SER A 194 11.18 0.80 -11.14
N SER A 195 11.16 0.02 -12.22
CA SER A 195 10.14 0.09 -13.26
C SER A 195 9.63 -1.31 -13.61
N PHE A 196 8.45 -1.37 -14.22
CA PHE A 196 7.70 -2.59 -14.46
C PHE A 196 7.30 -2.73 -15.92
N ARG A 197 7.36 -3.94 -16.47
CA ARG A 197 6.78 -4.26 -17.78
C ARG A 197 5.39 -4.85 -17.59
N PHE A 198 4.45 -4.43 -18.43
CA PHE A 198 3.10 -4.95 -18.48
C PHE A 198 3.02 -5.85 -19.72
N ASN A 199 3.04 -7.17 -19.51
CA ASN A 199 2.96 -8.14 -20.59
C ASN A 199 1.48 -8.43 -20.87
N ASP A 200 1.02 -8.11 -22.08
CA ASP A 200 -0.38 -8.26 -22.46
C ASP A 200 -0.77 -9.74 -22.51
N ASN A 201 -1.74 -10.13 -21.67
CA ASN A 201 -2.24 -11.50 -21.55
C ASN A 201 -3.69 -11.60 -22.10
N GLY A 202 -4.01 -10.78 -23.11
CA GLY A 202 -5.26 -10.83 -23.87
C GLY A 202 -6.40 -10.01 -23.26
N PRO A 203 -7.65 -10.30 -23.67
CA PRO A 203 -8.84 -9.61 -23.17
C PRO A 203 -9.00 -9.73 -21.65
N ALA A 204 -9.46 -8.65 -21.01
CA ALA A 204 -9.86 -8.69 -19.61
C ALA A 204 -11.09 -9.63 -19.42
N PRO A 205 -11.26 -10.25 -18.24
CA PRO A 205 -12.44 -11.06 -17.96
C PRO A 205 -13.71 -10.21 -18.01
N VAL A 206 -14.66 -10.58 -18.89
CA VAL A 206 -15.99 -9.98 -18.91
C VAL A 206 -16.70 -10.24 -17.58
N GLY A 207 -17.48 -9.25 -17.11
CA GLY A 207 -18.02 -9.21 -15.75
C GLY A 207 -18.79 -10.47 -15.36
N ARG A 208 -18.25 -11.22 -14.40
CA ARG A 208 -18.91 -12.30 -13.65
C ARG A 208 -19.24 -11.78 -12.24
#